data_AF-A0A9D4L8W1-F1
#
_entry.id   AF-A0A9D4L8W1-F1
#
_cell.length_a   1.000
_cell.length_b   1.000
_cell.length_c   1.000
_cell.angle_alpha   90.00
_cell.angle_beta   90.00
_cell.angle_gamma   90.00
#
_symmetry.space_group_name_H-M   'P 1'
#
loop_
_entity.id
_entity.type
_entity.pdbx_description
1 polymer ?
#
loop_
_entity_poly.entity_id
_entity_poly.type
_entity_poly.pdbx_seq_one_letter_code
_entity_poly.pdbx_strand_id
1 'polypeptide(L)' 'MASESYKERQDDELQALHAIFMSDFKDLRQKDAWKVNRPPHVSLTLKPQESFGHHGQETYVQLDLIFKCPPTYPDV' A
#
# COMPACT_ATOMS: atom_id res chain seq x y z
N MET A 1 18.91 21.53 0.44
CA MET A 1 17.69 20.70 0.31
C MET A 1 18.16 19.26 0.29
N ALA A 2 18.03 18.51 1.39
CA ALA A 2 18.44 17.12 1.41
C ALA A 2 17.56 16.34 0.44
N SER A 3 18.16 15.63 -0.51
CA SER A 3 17.44 14.67 -1.34
C SER A 3 16.99 13.53 -0.42
N GLU A 4 15.68 13.46 -0.14
CA GLU A 4 15.10 12.32 0.58
C GLU A 4 15.55 11.02 -0.09
N SER A 5 16.00 10.06 0.72
CA SER A 5 16.35 8.75 0.22
C SER A 5 15.11 8.08 -0.38
N TYR A 6 15.29 7.23 -1.40
CA TYR A 6 14.22 6.38 -1.93
C TYR A 6 13.47 5.65 -0.82
N LYS A 7 14.19 5.22 0.22
CA LYS A 7 13.62 4.54 1.38
C LYS A 7 12.66 5.45 2.15
N GLU A 8 13.03 6.70 2.39
CA GLU A 8 12.21 7.66 3.15
C GLU A 8 10.91 7.93 2.38
N ARG A 9 11.02 8.28 1.09
CA ARG A 9 9.85 8.51 0.23
C ARG A 9 8.93 7.30 0.13
N GLN A 10 9.49 6.10 0.00
CA GLN A 10 8.73 4.86 0.00
C GLN A 10 8.04 4.61 1.34
N ASP A 11 8.68 4.91 2.47
CA ASP A 11 8.07 4.73 3.79
C ASP A 11 6.92 5.72 4.01
N ASP A 12 7.12 6.99 3.66
CA ASP A 12 6.08 8.03 3.72
C ASP A 12 4.82 7.64 2.93
N GLU A 13 4.99 7.09 1.72
CA GLU A 13 3.86 6.63 0.92
C GLU A 13 3.14 5.43 1.56
N LEU A 14 3.88 4.51 2.16
CA LEU A 14 3.29 3.36 2.86
C LEU A 14 2.51 3.80 4.11
N GLN A 15 2.99 4.82 4.83
CA GLN A 15 2.25 5.44 5.94
C GLN A 15 0.96 6.09 5.44
N ALA A 16 1.03 6.83 4.33
CA ALA A 16 -0.15 7.44 3.72
C ALA A 16 -1.18 6.39 3.27
N LEU A 17 -0.73 5.33 2.59
CA LEU A 17 -1.59 4.22 2.17
C LEU A 17 -2.23 3.50 3.36
N HIS A 18 -1.46 3.23 4.42
CA HIS A 18 -2.00 2.66 5.65
C HIS A 18 -3.02 3.57 6.32
N ALA A 19 -2.84 4.90 6.30
CA ALA A 19 -3.81 5.84 6.85
C ALA A 19 -5.10 5.94 6.01
N ILE A 20 -5.00 5.83 4.69
CA ILE A 20 -6.14 5.92 3.75
C ILE A 20 -6.97 4.63 3.78
N PHE A 21 -6.31 3.48 3.66
CA PHE A 21 -6.98 2.19 3.48
C PHE A 21 -7.09 1.38 4.78
N MET A 22 -6.38 1.78 5.84
CA MET A 22 -6.44 1.17 7.17
C MET A 22 -6.32 -0.36 7.10
N SER A 23 -7.38 -1.07 7.47
CA SER A 23 -7.45 -2.53 7.49
C SER A 23 -7.36 -3.21 6.13
N ASP A 24 -7.66 -2.48 5.05
CA ASP A 24 -7.57 -2.99 3.68
C ASP A 24 -6.13 -2.91 3.12
N PHE A 25 -5.18 -2.27 3.83
CA PHE A 25 -3.77 -2.25 3.47
C PHE A 25 -2.92 -3.13 4.40
N LYS A 26 -2.05 -3.96 3.80
CA LYS A 26 -1.15 -4.86 4.52
C LYS A 26 0.27 -4.76 3.97
N ASP A 27 1.20 -4.36 4.82
CA ASP A 27 2.63 -4.46 4.52
C ASP A 27 3.10 -5.90 4.73
N LEU A 28 3.49 -6.58 3.64
CA LEU A 28 3.96 -7.95 3.66
C LEU A 28 5.43 -8.06 4.10
N ARG A 29 6.14 -6.94 4.29
CA ARG A 29 7.53 -6.90 4.79
C ARG A 29 7.64 -7.10 6.31
N GLN A 30 6.56 -6.85 7.06
CA GLN A 30 6.59 -6.88 8.54
C GLN A 30 6.99 -8.24 9.14
N LYS A 31 6.92 -9.34 8.38
CA LYS A 31 7.35 -10.67 8.85
C LYS A 31 8.88 -10.89 8.79
N ASP A 32 9.61 -10.04 8.08
CA ASP A 32 11.06 -10.15 7.95
C ASP A 32 11.75 -9.15 8.89
N ALA A 33 12.90 -9.56 9.45
CA ALA A 33 13.65 -8.78 10.43
C ALA A 33 13.87 -7.32 9.98
N TRP A 34 13.54 -6.37 10.88
CA TRP A 34 13.63 -4.90 10.77
C TRP A 34 14.91 -4.32 10.11
N LYS A 35 15.98 -5.11 9.99
CA LYS A 35 17.31 -4.67 9.55
C LYS A 35 17.60 -4.83 8.06
N VAL A 36 16.71 -5.44 7.27
CA VAL A 36 16.95 -5.66 5.83
C VAL A 36 16.20 -4.61 5.01
N ASN A 37 16.93 -3.80 4.24
CA ASN A 37 16.33 -2.86 3.29
C ASN A 37 15.74 -3.65 2.11
N ARG A 38 14.51 -4.13 2.25
CA ARG A 38 13.79 -4.81 1.17
C ARG A 38 12.88 -3.85 0.42
N PRO A 39 12.75 -4.05 -0.90
CA PRO A 39 11.77 -3.35 -1.71
C PRO A 39 10.37 -3.41 -1.08
N PRO A 40 9.58 -2.33 -1.10
CA PRO A 40 8.19 -2.30 -0.65
C PRO A 40 7.41 -3.48 -1.23
N HIS A 41 6.77 -4.28 -0.37
CA HIS A 41 5.91 -5.37 -0.79
C HIS A 41 4.63 -5.29 0.02
N VAL A 42 3.54 -4.97 -0.67
CA VAL A 42 2.27 -4.67 -0.03
C VAL A 42 1.13 -5.41 -0.69
N SER A 43 0.07 -5.61 0.07
CA SER A 43 -1.22 -6.10 -0.39
C SER A 43 -2.27 -5.05 -0.06
N LEU A 44 -3.01 -4.61 -1.07
CA LEU A 44 -4.07 -3.63 -0.95
C LEU A 44 -5.39 -4.25 -1.43
N THR A 45 -6.35 -4.37 -0.53
CA THR A 45 -7.69 -4.85 -0.83
C THR A 45 -8.52 -3.70 -1.39
N LEU A 46 -8.93 -3.80 -2.65
CA LEU A 46 -9.80 -2.84 -3.33
C LEU A 46 -11.21 -3.40 -3.44
N LYS A 47 -12.17 -2.55 -3.11
CA LYS A 47 -13.61 -2.79 -3.27
C LYS A 47 -14.17 -1.75 -4.23
N PRO A 48 -15.17 -2.11 -5.05
CA PRO A 48 -15.84 -1.14 -5.91
C PRO A 48 -16.34 0.03 -5.05
N GLN A 49 -16.13 1.25 -5.54
CA GLN A 49 -16.61 2.45 -4.87
C GLN A 49 -18.13 2.38 -4.80
N GLU A 50 -18.69 2.34 -3.59
CA GLU A 50 -20.13 2.39 -3.41
C GLU A 50 -20.63 3.74 -3.93
N SER A 51 -21.40 3.71 -5.02
CA SER A 51 -22.05 4.90 -5.54
C SER A 51 -22.98 5.47 -4.47
N PHE A 52 -22.77 6.74 -4.09
CA PHE A 52 -23.64 7.49 -3.18
C PHE A 52 -25.12 7.28 -3.56
N GLY A 53 -25.86 6.50 -2.78
CA GLY A 53 -27.26 6.18 -3.05
C GLY A 53 -27.65 4.71 -2.86
N HIS A 54 -26.70 3.78 -2.81
CA HIS A 54 -26.97 2.36 -2.60
C HIS A 54 -26.49 1.89 -1.23
N HIS A 55 -27.13 2.38 -0.17
CA HIS A 55 -26.93 1.82 1.18
C HIS A 55 -27.51 0.40 1.22
N GLY A 56 -26.65 -0.62 1.04
CA GLY A 56 -27.01 -2.03 1.24
C GLY A 56 -26.82 -2.97 0.04
N GLN A 57 -26.09 -2.59 -1.01
CA GLN A 57 -25.67 -3.56 -2.03
C GLN A 57 -24.44 -4.34 -1.52
N GLU A 58 -24.54 -5.67 -1.53
CA GLU A 58 -23.44 -6.56 -1.16
C GLU A 58 -22.23 -6.30 -2.08
N THR A 59 -21.03 -6.25 -1.51
CA THR A 59 -19.80 -6.15 -2.29
C THR A 59 -19.61 -7.43 -3.12
N TYR A 60 -20.03 -7.41 -4.39
CA TYR A 60 -19.98 -8.59 -5.26
C TYR A 60 -18.57 -8.94 -5.75
N VAL A 61 -17.64 -7.98 -5.68
CA VAL A 61 -16.27 -8.15 -6.17
C VAL A 61 -15.31 -7.48 -5.19
N GLN A 62 -14.27 -8.21 -4.82
CA GLN A 62 -13.11 -7.68 -4.09
C GLN A 62 -11.86 -8.12 -4.84
N LEU A 63 -10.87 -7.23 -4.93
CA LEU A 63 -9.58 -7.52 -5.55
C LEU A 63 -8.46 -7.25 -4.55
N ASP A 64 -7.56 -8.21 -4.37
CA ASP A 64 -6.34 -8.01 -3.60
C ASP A 64 -5.19 -7.67 -4.57
N LEU A 65 -4.78 -6.41 -4.56
CA LEU A 65 -3.67 -5.90 -5.36
C LEU A 65 -2.37 -6.11 -4.59
N ILE A 66 -1.58 -7.10 -5.01
CA ILE A 66 -0.26 -7.37 -4.43
C ILE A 66 0.80 -6.83 -5.38
N PHE A 67 1.62 -5.90 -4.89
CA PHE A 67 2.69 -5.31 -5.70
C PHE A 67 4.01 -5.18 -4.94
N LYS A 68 5.09 -5.19 -5.71
CA LYS A 68 6.46 -5.01 -5.24
C LYS A 68 7.09 -3.84 -5.98
N CYS A 69 7.50 -2.82 -5.24
CA CYS A 69 8.18 -1.66 -5.83
C CYS A 69 9.69 -1.93 -5.86
N PRO A 70 10.40 -1.64 -6.97
CA PRO A 70 11.85 -1.73 -6.98
C PRO A 70 12.46 -0.71 -5.99
N PRO A 71 13.72 -0.94 -5.55
CA PRO A 71 14.38 -0.03 -4.60
C PRO A 71 14.57 1.39 -5.15
N THR A 72 14.52 1.55 -6.47
CA THR A 72 14.63 2.84 -7.19
C THR A 72 13.29 3.49 -7.49
N TYR A 73 12.16 2.92 -7.06
CA TYR A 73 10.86 3.58 -7.15
C TYR A 73 10.89 4.93 -6.40
N PRO A 74 10.35 6.03 -6.96
CA PRO A 74 9.48 6.10 -8.14
C PRO A 74 10.16 6.41 -9.48
N ASP A 75 11.49 6.35 -9.60
CA ASP A 75 12.23 6.75 -10.82
C ASP A 75 12.16 5.73 -11.97
N VAL A 76 11.28 4.73 -11.87
CA VAL A 76 11.09 3.65 -12.84
C VAL A 76 9.75 3.72 -13.55
#